data_AF-V6TLM5-F1
#
_entry.id   AF-V6TLM5-F1
#
_cell.length_a   1.000
_cell.length_b   1.000
_cell.length_c   1.000
_cell.angle_alpha   90.00
_cell.angle_beta   90.00
_cell.angle_gamma   90.00
#
_symmetry.space_group_name_H-M   'P 1'
#
loop_
_entity.id
_entity.type
_entity.pdbx_description
1 polymer ?
#
loop_
_entity_poly.entity_id
_entity_poly.type
_entity_poly.pdbx_seq_one_letter_code
_entity_poly.pdbx_strand_id
1 'polypeptide(L)'
;VMVTNIEFVPEVKPDRELKVKDILRFVNPPDKFHSPSLFCLKLLAEYGPLRDGQIWGGAKMHRAITVHEMKLILEHYKAQTDKIIFQLRKEGCKGEFIHPMNHQLIPMLEKYLRCLAKARLDYRDGPFTAETTIDFTDLSNAIEQFYPQLVKTCMRTKDKRISP
;
A
#
# COMPACT_ATOMS: atom_id res chain seq x y z
N VAL A 1 -21.41 38.48 23.77
CA VAL A 1 -20.48 37.35 24.01
C VAL A 1 -21.24 36.06 23.78
N MET A 2 -20.94 35.33 22.71
CA MET A 2 -21.22 33.89 22.61
C MET A 2 -20.11 33.29 21.76
N VAL A 3 -19.07 32.80 22.44
CA VAL A 3 -18.01 31.99 21.84
C VAL A 3 -18.56 30.57 21.86
N THR A 4 -18.89 30.05 20.69
CA THR A 4 -19.22 28.63 20.51
C THR A 4 -17.98 27.82 20.88
N ASN A 5 -18.11 27.02 21.94
CA ASN A 5 -17.14 26.00 22.32
C ASN A 5 -17.06 24.98 21.19
N ILE A 6 -16.10 25.16 20.28
CA ILE A 6 -15.64 24.07 19.43
C ILE A 6 -14.87 23.15 20.38
N GLU A 7 -15.51 22.07 20.81
CA GLU A 7 -14.82 20.98 21.50
C GLU A 7 -13.63 20.57 20.63
N PHE A 8 -12.43 20.87 21.12
CA PHE A 8 -11.20 20.35 20.55
C PHE A 8 -11.23 18.84 20.73
N VAL A 9 -11.68 18.13 19.69
CA VAL A 9 -11.49 16.68 19.60
C VAL A 9 -9.98 16.46 19.73
N PRO A 10 -9.51 15.70 20.74
CA PRO A 10 -8.08 15.48 20.91
C PRO A 10 -7.53 14.92 19.60
N GLU A 11 -6.47 15.56 19.11
CA GLU A 11 -5.76 15.14 17.92
C GLU A 11 -5.16 13.75 18.21
N VAL A 12 -5.92 12.69 17.88
CA VAL A 12 -5.44 11.32 17.99
C VAL A 12 -4.30 11.23 16.99
N LYS A 13 -3.07 11.36 17.50
CA LYS A 13 -1.86 11.07 16.73
C LYS A 13 -2.08 9.66 16.17
N PRO A 14 -2.18 9.50 14.83
CA PRO A 14 -2.32 8.17 14.28
C PRO A 14 -1.19 7.33 14.83
N ASP A 15 -1.52 6.15 15.36
CA ASP A 15 -0.50 5.16 15.66
C ASP A 15 0.29 4.96 14.35
N ARG A 16 1.59 5.27 14.44
CA ARG A 16 2.48 5.26 13.27
C ARG A 16 3.00 3.86 13.03
N GLU A 17 2.86 2.97 14.00
CA GLU A 17 3.29 1.60 13.88
C GLU A 17 2.18 0.75 13.26
N LEU A 18 2.53 0.00 12.23
CA LEU A 18 1.65 -0.93 11.54
C LEU A 18 2.27 -2.32 11.59
N LYS A 19 1.45 -3.34 11.85
CA LYS A 19 1.89 -4.73 11.64
C LYS A 19 1.69 -5.12 10.19
N VAL A 20 2.63 -5.91 9.66
CA VAL A 20 2.53 -6.48 8.30
C VAL A 20 1.19 -7.20 8.09
N LYS A 21 0.68 -7.93 9.09
CA LYS A 21 -0.64 -8.59 9.00
C LYS A 21 -1.81 -7.64 8.71
N ASP A 22 -1.77 -6.41 9.22
CA ASP A 22 -2.84 -5.43 8.99
C ASP A 22 -2.77 -4.87 7.57
N ILE A 23 -1.55 -4.64 7.06
CA ILE A 23 -1.30 -4.31 5.65
C ILE A 23 -1.81 -5.45 4.75
N LEU A 24 -1.48 -6.71 5.07
CA LEU A 24 -1.90 -7.87 4.29
C LEU A 24 -3.43 -8.01 4.25
N ARG A 25 -4.10 -7.86 5.40
CA ARG A 25 -5.57 -7.91 5.50
C ARG A 25 -6.25 -6.83 4.67
N PHE A 26 -5.64 -5.64 4.57
CA PHE A 26 -6.17 -4.55 3.77
C PHE A 26 -5.93 -4.73 2.28
N VAL A 27 -4.72 -5.14 1.89
CA VAL A 27 -4.35 -5.32 0.48
C VAL A 27 -5.02 -6.56 -0.12
N ASN A 28 -5.23 -7.60 0.68
CA ASN A 28 -5.75 -8.91 0.31
C ASN A 28 -6.79 -9.41 1.35
N PRO A 29 -8.00 -8.81 1.39
CA PRO A 29 -9.01 -9.20 2.37
C PRO A 29 -9.47 -10.66 2.18
N PRO A 30 -9.64 -11.44 3.28
CA PRO A 30 -10.00 -12.86 3.21
C PRO A 30 -11.44 -13.12 2.72
N ASP A 31 -12.38 -12.23 3.06
CA ASP A 31 -13.81 -12.41 2.76
C ASP A 31 -14.41 -11.16 2.10
N LYS A 32 -14.36 -11.14 0.76
CA LYS A 32 -15.01 -10.20 -0.19
C LYS A 32 -14.64 -8.70 -0.07
N PHE A 33 -14.44 -8.08 -1.24
CA PHE A 33 -14.88 -6.74 -1.69
C PHE A 33 -14.00 -6.21 -2.84
N HIS A 34 -12.80 -6.78 -3.02
CA HIS A 34 -11.89 -6.51 -4.13
C HIS A 34 -10.88 -7.65 -4.27
N SER A 35 -10.40 -7.91 -5.49
CA SER A 35 -9.24 -8.78 -5.72
C SER A 35 -8.00 -8.18 -5.02
N PRO A 36 -6.99 -9.00 -4.66
CA PRO A 36 -5.65 -8.55 -4.32
C PRO A 36 -5.24 -7.33 -5.15
N SER A 37 -4.78 -6.26 -4.51
CA SER A 37 -4.48 -5.03 -5.27
C SER A 37 -3.31 -4.23 -4.74
N LEU A 38 -2.27 -4.12 -5.58
CA LEU A 38 -1.20 -3.15 -5.41
C LEU A 38 -1.74 -1.70 -5.30
N PHE A 39 -2.93 -1.43 -5.84
CA PHE A 39 -3.58 -0.13 -5.72
C PHE A 39 -4.08 0.14 -4.30
N CYS A 40 -4.52 -0.89 -3.57
CA CYS A 40 -4.84 -0.76 -2.15
C CYS A 40 -3.59 -0.45 -1.33
N LEU A 41 -2.44 -1.04 -1.66
CA LEU A 41 -1.18 -0.70 -0.99
C LEU A 41 -0.81 0.79 -1.22
N LYS A 42 -0.99 1.28 -2.46
CA LYS A 42 -0.81 2.70 -2.78
C LYS A 42 -1.79 3.60 -2.03
N LEU A 43 -3.06 3.20 -1.97
CA LEU A 43 -4.10 3.93 -1.24
C LEU A 43 -3.75 4.06 0.25
N LEU A 44 -3.33 2.96 0.89
CA LEU A 44 -2.89 2.96 2.28
C LEU A 44 -1.74 3.96 2.49
N ALA A 45 -0.70 3.88 1.64
CA ALA A 45 0.46 4.75 1.70
C ALA A 45 0.11 6.25 1.56
N GLU A 46 -0.86 6.60 0.69
CA GLU A 46 -1.20 8.00 0.41
C GLU A 46 -2.16 8.62 1.44
N TYR A 47 -3.10 7.84 1.97
CA TYR A 47 -4.20 8.39 2.78
C TYR A 47 -4.05 8.20 4.28
N GLY A 48 -3.20 7.28 4.74
CA GLY A 48 -2.95 7.09 6.18
C GLY A 48 -3.11 5.65 6.65
N PRO A 49 -2.68 5.33 7.88
CA PRO A 49 -2.90 4.03 8.49
C PRO A 49 -4.40 3.76 8.67
N LEU A 50 -4.74 2.48 8.77
CA LEU A 50 -6.12 2.05 9.02
C LEU A 50 -6.57 2.50 10.41
N ARG A 51 -7.78 3.05 10.50
CA ARG A 51 -8.48 3.33 11.76
C ARG A 51 -9.81 2.60 11.72
N ASP A 52 -10.02 1.69 12.67
CA ASP A 52 -11.20 0.80 12.72
C ASP A 52 -11.40 0.01 11.41
N GLY A 53 -10.30 -0.41 10.78
CA GLY A 53 -10.32 -1.14 9.51
C GLY A 53 -10.66 -0.29 8.28
N GLN A 54 -10.78 1.03 8.42
CA GLN A 54 -11.13 1.97 7.36
C GLN A 54 -9.96 2.92 7.06
N ILE A 55 -9.87 3.37 5.80
CA ILE A 55 -8.99 4.49 5.42
C ILE A 55 -9.78 5.77 5.65
N TRP A 56 -9.23 6.65 6.48
CA TRP A 56 -9.76 7.98 6.67
C TRP A 56 -9.10 8.90 5.65
N GLY A 57 -9.89 9.82 5.06
CA GLY A 57 -9.30 10.80 4.14
C GLY A 57 -8.16 11.53 4.87
N GLY A 58 -7.07 11.84 4.18
CA GLY A 58 -5.84 12.36 4.79
C GLY A 58 -6.07 13.54 5.75
N ALA A 59 -5.06 13.91 6.55
CA ALA A 59 -5.06 14.74 7.77
C ALA A 59 -6.11 15.88 7.95
N LYS A 60 -6.74 16.37 6.88
CA LYS A 60 -7.81 17.38 6.86
C LYS A 60 -9.25 16.82 6.83
N MET A 61 -9.45 15.50 6.68
CA MET A 61 -10.79 14.90 6.57
C MET A 61 -11.18 14.12 7.83
N HIS A 62 -12.29 14.50 8.45
CA HIS A 62 -12.83 13.86 9.66
C HIS A 62 -13.74 12.65 9.37
N ARG A 63 -13.59 11.99 8.21
CA ARG A 63 -14.42 10.82 7.84
C ARG A 63 -13.65 9.77 7.06
N ALA A 64 -14.16 8.54 7.12
CA ALA A 64 -13.75 7.45 6.26
C ALA A 64 -14.02 7.76 4.77
N ILE A 65 -13.11 7.28 3.92
CA ILE A 65 -13.31 7.24 2.46
C ILE A 65 -14.42 6.23 2.18
N THR A 66 -15.43 6.65 1.43
CA THR A 66 -16.52 5.76 1.02
C THR A 66 -16.05 4.76 -0.02
N VAL A 67 -16.78 3.65 -0.17
CA VAL A 67 -16.50 2.64 -1.21
C VAL A 67 -16.53 3.27 -2.62
N HIS A 68 -17.41 4.24 -2.86
CA HIS A 68 -17.49 4.93 -4.15
C HIS A 68 -16.23 5.76 -4.44
N GLU A 69 -15.79 6.56 -3.47
CA GLU A 69 -14.56 7.35 -3.59
C GLU A 69 -13.33 6.46 -3.77
N MET A 70 -13.25 5.37 -3.02
CA MET A 70 -12.19 4.40 -3.17
C MET A 70 -12.13 3.86 -4.61
N LYS A 71 -13.26 3.48 -5.21
CA LYS A 71 -13.30 3.01 -6.61
C LYS A 71 -12.71 4.04 -7.59
N LEU A 72 -13.10 5.31 -7.46
CA LEU A 72 -12.59 6.39 -8.32
C LEU A 72 -11.08 6.58 -8.16
N ILE A 73 -10.57 6.51 -6.93
CA ILE A 73 -9.14 6.61 -6.64
C ILE A 73 -8.39 5.42 -7.25
N LEU A 74 -8.91 4.19 -7.09
CA LEU A 74 -8.28 2.99 -7.65
C LEU A 74 -8.28 2.98 -9.18
N GLU A 75 -9.33 3.50 -9.84
CA GLU A 75 -9.35 3.70 -11.29
C GLU A 75 -8.28 4.69 -11.75
N HIS A 76 -8.09 5.78 -11.01
CA HIS A 76 -7.01 6.73 -11.26
C HIS A 76 -5.62 6.07 -11.14
N TYR A 77 -5.39 5.28 -10.09
CA TYR A 77 -4.13 4.55 -9.91
C TYR A 77 -3.90 3.49 -10.98
N LYS A 78 -4.96 2.84 -11.46
CA LYS A 78 -4.88 1.92 -12.59
C LYS A 78 -4.38 2.65 -13.84
N ALA A 79 -4.96 3.80 -14.18
CA ALA A 79 -4.53 4.58 -15.33
C ALA A 79 -3.07 5.07 -15.23
N GLN A 80 -2.60 5.43 -14.02
CA GLN A 80 -1.18 5.74 -13.78
C GLN A 80 -0.29 4.51 -14.00
N THR A 81 -0.71 3.36 -13.45
CA THR A 81 0.00 2.09 -13.56
C THR A 81 0.09 1.61 -15.00
N ASP A 82 -0.96 1.79 -15.80
CA ASP A 82 -0.98 1.42 -17.21
C ASP A 82 0.09 2.19 -18.01
N LYS A 83 0.36 3.46 -17.67
CA LYS A 83 1.47 4.25 -18.25
C LYS A 83 2.83 3.67 -17.89
N ILE A 84 3.01 3.25 -16.64
CA ILE A 84 4.24 2.59 -16.18
C ILE A 84 4.43 1.26 -16.90
N ILE A 85 3.38 0.43 -17.00
CA ILE A 85 3.41 -0.86 -17.70
C ILE A 85 3.78 -0.65 -19.18
N PHE A 86 3.19 0.35 -19.83
CA PHE A 86 3.52 0.69 -21.22
C PHE A 86 5.00 1.04 -21.40
N GLN A 87 5.57 1.84 -20.49
CA GLN A 87 6.99 2.18 -20.50
C GLN A 87 7.87 0.94 -20.25
N LEU A 88 7.55 0.12 -19.25
CA LEU A 88 8.26 -1.13 -18.97
C LEU A 88 8.24 -2.09 -20.16
N ARG A 89 7.13 -2.16 -20.91
CA ARG A 89 7.03 -2.97 -22.13
C ARG A 89 7.96 -2.47 -23.24
N LYS A 90 8.10 -1.15 -23.40
CA LYS A 90 9.09 -0.56 -24.33
C LYS A 90 10.53 -0.92 -23.93
N GLU A 91 10.79 -1.03 -22.65
CA GLU A 91 12.08 -1.46 -22.08
C GLU A 91 12.29 -2.98 -22.11
N GLY A 92 11.38 -3.74 -22.73
CA GLY A 92 11.50 -5.20 -22.91
C GLY A 92 10.93 -6.04 -21.76
N CYS A 93 10.27 -5.44 -20.77
CA CYS A 93 9.56 -6.19 -19.73
C CYS A 93 8.30 -6.83 -20.33
N LYS A 94 8.34 -8.15 -20.50
CA LYS A 94 7.23 -8.95 -21.03
C LYS A 94 6.42 -9.54 -19.88
N GLY A 95 5.11 -9.65 -20.05
CA GLY A 95 4.26 -10.31 -19.07
C GLY A 95 2.91 -9.65 -18.86
N GLU A 96 2.06 -10.37 -18.15
CA GLU A 96 0.81 -9.85 -17.61
C GLU A 96 1.09 -9.18 -16.25
N PHE A 97 0.41 -8.06 -16.00
CA PHE A 97 0.45 -7.43 -14.70
C PHE A 97 -0.48 -8.18 -13.75
N ILE A 98 0.09 -8.76 -12.70
CA ILE A 98 -0.64 -9.56 -11.72
C ILE A 98 -0.40 -8.95 -10.33
N HIS A 99 -1.49 -8.57 -9.66
CA HIS A 99 -1.40 -8.04 -8.30
C HIS A 99 -0.76 -9.04 -7.32
N PRO A 100 -0.02 -8.56 -6.31
CA PRO A 100 0.71 -9.42 -5.40
C PRO A 100 -0.22 -10.07 -4.36
N MET A 101 -0.05 -11.38 -4.15
CA MET A 101 -0.69 -12.09 -3.03
C MET A 101 0.12 -11.93 -1.73
N ASN A 102 -0.43 -12.34 -0.59
CA ASN A 102 0.22 -12.21 0.73
C ASN A 102 1.66 -12.74 0.77
N HIS A 103 1.90 -13.95 0.24
CA HIS A 103 3.24 -14.57 0.23
C HIS A 103 4.27 -13.80 -0.60
N GLN A 104 3.83 -12.86 -1.45
CA GLN A 104 4.68 -12.01 -2.29
C GLN A 104 4.79 -10.60 -1.75
N LEU A 105 3.74 -10.14 -1.05
CA LEU A 105 3.72 -8.80 -0.48
C LEU A 105 4.72 -8.66 0.66
N ILE A 106 4.86 -9.67 1.53
CA ILE A 106 5.85 -9.65 2.63
C ILE A 106 7.29 -9.42 2.10
N PRO A 107 7.84 -10.28 1.21
CA PRO A 107 9.20 -10.08 0.71
C PRO A 107 9.35 -8.81 -0.13
N MET A 108 8.26 -8.34 -0.76
CA MET A 108 8.22 -7.06 -1.47
C MET A 108 8.39 -5.89 -0.49
N LEU A 109 7.61 -5.84 0.59
CA LEU A 109 7.71 -4.82 1.62
C LEU A 109 9.11 -4.82 2.26
N GLU A 110 9.62 -5.99 2.63
CA GLU A 110 10.95 -6.16 3.20
C GLU A 110 12.03 -5.55 2.29
N LYS A 111 12.02 -5.91 1.01
CA LYS A 111 13.00 -5.42 0.03
C LYS A 111 13.02 -3.89 -0.03
N TYR A 112 11.87 -3.26 -0.20
CA TYR A 112 11.82 -1.82 -0.44
C TYR A 112 12.00 -0.99 0.83
N LEU A 113 11.55 -1.47 1.99
CA LEU A 113 11.81 -0.81 3.27
C LEU A 113 13.30 -0.84 3.63
N ARG A 114 14.00 -1.94 3.35
CA ARG A 114 15.46 -2.03 3.52
C ARG A 114 16.27 -1.15 2.57
N CYS A 115 15.70 -0.79 1.42
CA CYS A 115 16.32 0.12 0.46
C CYS A 115 16.16 1.60 0.81
N LEU A 116 15.40 1.95 1.85
CA LEU A 116 15.27 3.34 2.28
C LEU A 116 16.59 3.85 2.85
N ALA A 117 17.07 4.97 2.32
CA ALA A 117 18.30 5.60 2.79
C ALA A 117 18.18 6.20 4.21
N LYS A 118 16.96 6.61 4.59
CA LYS A 118 16.65 7.21 5.89
C LYS A 118 15.34 6.63 6.43
N ALA A 119 15.38 5.37 6.87
CA ALA A 119 14.27 4.74 7.57
C ALA A 119 14.21 5.22 9.02
N ARG A 120 13.00 5.28 9.58
CA ARG A 120 12.75 5.58 10.99
C ARG A 120 12.96 4.36 11.88
N LEU A 121 12.64 3.18 11.38
CA LEU A 121 12.95 1.90 12.04
C LEU A 121 14.11 1.19 11.33
N ASP A 122 14.84 0.36 12.07
CA ASP A 122 15.81 -0.56 11.47
C ASP A 122 15.10 -1.83 10.99
N TYR A 123 15.17 -2.10 9.69
CA TYR A 123 14.53 -3.25 9.04
C TYR A 123 15.52 -4.38 8.70
N ARG A 124 16.76 -4.29 9.17
CA ARG A 124 17.83 -5.26 8.84
C ARG A 124 17.82 -6.51 9.71
N ASP A 125 17.09 -6.49 10.82
CA ASP A 125 17.02 -7.58 11.79
C ASP A 125 16.06 -8.69 11.33
N GLY A 126 16.61 -9.67 10.61
CA GLY A 126 15.91 -10.91 10.27
C GLY A 126 14.80 -10.76 9.20
N PRO A 127 14.26 -11.88 8.71
CA PRO A 127 13.24 -11.87 7.66
C PRO A 127 11.93 -11.25 8.15
N PHE A 128 11.18 -10.61 7.25
CA PHE A 128 9.86 -10.10 7.60
C PHE A 128 8.88 -11.24 7.85
N THR A 129 8.01 -11.04 8.84
CA THR A 129 6.88 -11.92 9.15
C THR A 129 5.60 -11.09 9.22
N ALA A 130 4.46 -11.76 9.39
CA ALA A 130 3.18 -11.08 9.62
C ALA A 130 3.18 -10.20 10.89
N GLU A 131 4.07 -10.47 11.85
CA GLU A 131 4.19 -9.75 13.12
C GLU A 131 5.25 -8.63 13.11
N THR A 132 5.96 -8.45 12.00
CA THR A 132 6.93 -7.36 11.83
C THR A 132 6.22 -6.00 11.92
N THR A 133 6.78 -5.09 12.72
CA THR A 133 6.34 -3.69 12.83
C THR A 133 6.98 -2.85 11.73
N ILE A 134 6.20 -1.96 11.12
CA ILE A 134 6.63 -0.99 10.12
C ILE A 134 6.16 0.39 10.55
N ASP A 135 7.01 1.42 10.39
CA ASP A 135 6.57 2.81 10.53
C ASP A 135 5.82 3.24 9.26
N PHE A 136 4.64 3.82 9.43
CA PHE A 136 3.79 4.24 8.32
C PHE A 136 4.47 5.27 7.40
N THR A 137 5.30 6.16 7.95
CA THR A 137 6.07 7.11 7.14
C THR A 137 7.07 6.39 6.25
N ASP A 138 7.73 5.36 6.77
CA ASP A 138 8.66 4.55 5.99
C ASP A 138 7.90 3.79 4.90
N LEU A 139 6.73 3.21 5.22
CA LEU A 139 5.86 2.58 4.23
C LEU A 139 5.48 3.57 3.13
N SER A 140 4.97 4.75 3.50
CA SER A 140 4.58 5.80 2.55
C SER A 140 5.73 6.16 1.63
N ASN A 141 6.91 6.45 2.21
CA ASN A 141 8.11 6.81 1.47
C ASN A 141 8.56 5.69 0.52
N ALA A 142 8.53 4.42 0.98
CA ALA A 142 8.93 3.28 0.17
C ALA A 142 7.98 3.08 -1.02
N ILE A 143 6.66 3.17 -0.81
CA ILE A 143 5.69 3.02 -1.88
C ILE A 143 5.80 4.17 -2.88
N GLU A 144 5.95 5.42 -2.43
CA GLU A 144 6.13 6.57 -3.29
C GLU A 144 7.42 6.47 -4.13
N GLN A 145 8.55 6.20 -3.49
CA GLN A 145 9.87 6.17 -4.14
C GLN A 145 10.01 4.99 -5.12
N PHE A 146 9.44 3.84 -4.78
CA PHE A 146 9.67 2.59 -5.52
C PHE A 146 8.44 2.09 -6.28
N TYR A 147 7.39 2.91 -6.45
CA TYR A 147 6.16 2.48 -7.14
C TYR A 147 6.40 1.86 -8.53
N PRO A 148 7.23 2.44 -9.42
CA PRO A 148 7.49 1.82 -10.73
C PRO A 148 8.16 0.45 -10.62
N GLN A 149 9.05 0.25 -9.64
CA GLN A 149 9.75 -1.01 -9.39
C GLN A 149 8.81 -2.05 -8.76
N LEU A 150 7.88 -1.62 -7.90
CA LEU A 150 6.79 -2.45 -7.39
C LEU A 150 5.92 -2.97 -8.54
N VAL A 151 5.49 -2.08 -9.45
CA VAL A 151 4.76 -2.46 -10.67
C VAL A 151 5.55 -3.45 -11.52
N LYS A 152 6.85 -3.20 -11.72
CA LYS A 152 7.73 -4.13 -12.46
C LYS A 152 7.80 -5.52 -11.80
N THR A 153 7.82 -5.59 -10.48
CA THR A 153 7.84 -6.88 -9.73
C THR A 153 6.53 -7.66 -9.92
N CYS A 154 5.44 -6.96 -10.21
CA CYS A 154 4.13 -7.54 -10.52
C CYS A 154 3.98 -7.98 -11.99
N MET A 155 4.93 -7.66 -12.87
CA MET A 155 4.93 -8.13 -14.26
C MET A 155 5.41 -9.58 -14.30
N ARG A 156 4.52 -10.51 -14.66
CA ARG A 156 4.86 -11.93 -14.79
C ARG A 156 4.85 -12.36 -16.24
N THR A 157 5.99 -12.85 -16.72
CA THR A 157 5.99 -13.70 -17.90
C THR A 157 5.19 -14.95 -17.59
N LYS A 158 4.30 -15.39 -18.50
CA LYS A 158 3.76 -16.75 -18.45
C LYS A 158 4.95 -17.69 -18.50
N ASP A 159 5.38 -18.17 -17.34
CA ASP A 159 6.49 -19.09 -17.27
C ASP A 159 6.01 -20.40 -17.90
N LYS A 160 6.60 -20.80 -19.02
CA LYS A 160 6.31 -22.04 -19.74
C LYS A 160 6.80 -23.28 -18.97
N ARG A 161 6.99 -23.20 -17.64
CA ARG A 161 7.61 -24.25 -16.81
C ARG A 161 6.74 -24.74 -15.67
N ILE A 162 5.44 -24.45 -15.70
CA ILE A 162 4.47 -25.18 -14.89
C ILE A 162 3.34 -25.61 -15.83
N SER A 163 3.62 -26.61 -16.65
CA SER A 163 2.57 -27.54 -17.07
C SER A 163 2.35 -28.52 -15.91
N PRO A 164 1.09 -28.89 -15.58
CA PRO A 164 0.82 -29.99 -14.68
C PRO A 164 1.41 -31.31 -15.20
#